data_AF-A0A0R2TXY6-F1
#
_entry.id   AF-A0A0R2TXY6-F1
#
_cell.length_a   1.000
_cell.length_b   1.000
_cell.length_c   1.000
_cell.angle_alpha   90.00
_cell.angle_beta   90.00
_cell.angle_gamma   90.00
#
_symmetry.space_group_name_H-M   'P 1'
#
loop_
_entity.id
_entity.type
_entity.pdbx_description
1 polymer ?
#
loop_
_entity_poly.entity_id
_entity_poly.type
_entity_poly.pdbx_seq_one_letter_code
_entity_poly.pdbx_strand_id
1 'polypeptide(L)'
;MTAEFINLLARWGHILFGITWIGMLYYFNFVQGGYFKQASAEGLADAKAKLAPSALWWFRWGAMFTFITGLLLLEGVMRMNQMNNYIVIGVVMGTLMAANVWMVIWPAQKIALGLVEGGDKAAAGAKALLASRTNTLFSAPMLFGMLAGPHYAGHGYGTAVGGTGLIVALVIIVALEINGLKGKQGPMTTVNGVIGSSLALTAILVGALNLV
;
A
#
# COMPACT_ATOMS: atom_id res chain seq x y z
N MET A 1 6.80 -31.60 -4.99
CA MET A 1 5.71 -30.60 -5.14
C MET A 1 5.70 -30.13 -6.59
N THR A 2 4.57 -30.11 -7.29
CA THR A 2 4.52 -29.71 -8.72
C THR A 2 4.64 -28.19 -8.86
N ALA A 3 5.13 -27.70 -10.01
CA ALA A 3 5.22 -26.27 -10.30
C ALA A 3 3.84 -25.57 -10.23
N GLU A 4 2.79 -26.25 -10.72
CA GLU A 4 1.41 -25.76 -10.64
C GLU A 4 0.92 -25.55 -9.21
N PHE A 5 1.25 -26.49 -8.31
CA PHE A 5 0.85 -26.36 -6.91
C PHE A 5 1.63 -25.24 -6.21
N ILE A 6 2.91 -25.04 -6.54
CA ILE A 6 3.68 -23.90 -6.03
C ILE A 6 3.08 -22.57 -6.51
N ASN A 7 2.67 -22.49 -7.78
CA ASN A 7 2.01 -21.31 -8.32
C ASN A 7 0.68 -21.01 -7.60
N LEU A 8 -0.13 -22.05 -7.38
CA LEU A 8 -1.38 -21.93 -6.62
C LEU A 8 -1.13 -21.42 -5.20
N LEU A 9 -0.16 -22.01 -4.49
CA LEU A 9 0.21 -21.58 -3.14
C LEU A 9 0.70 -20.14 -3.10
N ALA A 10 1.50 -19.72 -4.09
CA ALA A 10 1.97 -18.33 -4.19
C ALA A 10 0.79 -17.36 -4.41
N ARG A 11 -0.16 -17.68 -5.29
CA ARG A 11 -1.36 -16.85 -5.53
C ARG A 11 -2.25 -16.78 -4.30
N TRP A 12 -2.56 -17.94 -3.73
CA TRP A 12 -3.39 -18.05 -2.54
C TRP A 12 -2.77 -17.28 -1.36
N GLY A 13 -1.47 -17.48 -1.12
CA GLY A 13 -0.72 -16.75 -0.10
C GLY A 13 -0.72 -15.25 -0.36
N HIS A 14 -0.44 -14.81 -1.59
CA HIS A 14 -0.42 -13.40 -1.95
C HIS A 14 -1.74 -12.69 -1.63
N ILE A 15 -2.86 -13.32 -1.98
CA ILE A 15 -4.21 -12.80 -1.69
C ILE A 15 -4.45 -12.77 -0.17
N LEU A 16 -4.18 -13.87 0.54
CA LEU A 16 -4.41 -13.96 1.98
C LEU A 16 -3.61 -12.90 2.77
N PHE A 17 -2.32 -12.78 2.49
CA PHE A 17 -1.47 -11.78 3.11
C PHE A 17 -1.86 -10.36 2.66
N GLY A 18 -2.25 -10.19 1.39
CA GLY A 18 -2.69 -8.91 0.83
C GLY A 18 -3.94 -8.38 1.52
N ILE A 19 -4.93 -9.23 1.79
CA ILE A 19 -6.13 -8.88 2.57
C ILE A 19 -5.74 -8.48 3.99
N THR A 20 -4.83 -9.21 4.62
CA THR A 20 -4.35 -8.87 5.97
C THR A 20 -3.65 -7.52 5.97
N TRP A 21 -2.77 -7.27 5.00
CA TRP A 21 -2.01 -6.03 4.91
C TRP A 21 -2.91 -4.81 4.63
N ILE A 22 -3.66 -4.84 3.53
CA ILE A 22 -4.52 -3.73 3.11
C ILE A 22 -5.70 -3.55 4.07
N GLY A 23 -6.23 -4.64 4.64
CA GLY A 23 -7.23 -4.58 5.70
C GLY A 23 -6.74 -3.84 6.93
N MET A 24 -5.52 -4.12 7.40
CA MET A 24 -4.91 -3.38 8.51
C MET A 24 -4.62 -1.92 8.15
N LEU A 25 -4.19 -1.65 6.91
CA LEU A 25 -4.00 -0.28 6.42
C LEU A 25 -5.30 0.52 6.53
N TYR A 26 -6.42 -0.05 6.09
CA TYR A 26 -7.74 0.58 6.18
C TYR A 26 -8.25 0.69 7.61
N TYR A 27 -8.01 -0.31 8.45
CA TYR A 27 -8.30 -0.22 9.88
C TYR A 27 -7.61 1.00 10.52
N PHE A 28 -6.32 1.20 10.29
CA PHE A 28 -5.60 2.36 10.84
C PHE A 28 -6.15 3.69 10.33
N ASN A 29 -6.45 3.76 9.04
CA ASN A 29 -6.77 5.00 8.35
C ASN A 29 -8.25 5.42 8.50
N PHE A 30 -9.16 4.45 8.61
CA PHE A 30 -10.61 4.68 8.60
C PHE A 30 -11.24 4.48 9.98
N VAL A 31 -10.67 3.62 10.83
CA VAL A 31 -11.29 3.22 12.11
C VAL A 31 -10.50 3.75 13.31
N GLN A 32 -9.24 3.33 13.45
CA GLN A 32 -8.45 3.56 14.67
C GLN A 32 -8.33 5.05 15.02
N GLY A 33 -8.00 5.90 14.04
CA GLY A 33 -7.86 7.34 14.28
C GLY A 33 -9.16 8.02 14.72
N GLY A 34 -10.31 7.52 14.25
CA GLY A 34 -11.62 7.98 14.69
C GLY A 34 -11.91 7.56 16.13
N TYR A 35 -11.65 6.29 16.47
CA TYR A 35 -11.80 5.78 17.82
C TYR A 35 -10.91 6.54 18.84
N PHE A 36 -9.65 6.82 18.51
CA PHE A 36 -8.72 7.52 19.41
C PHE A 36 -9.17 8.94 19.79
N LYS A 37 -9.99 9.61 18.97
CA LYS A 37 -10.54 10.93 19.29
C LYS A 37 -11.71 10.89 20.28
N GLN A 38 -12.34 9.73 20.40
CA GLN A 38 -13.58 9.52 21.17
C GLN A 38 -13.32 8.71 22.45
N ALA A 39 -12.19 7.99 22.51
CA ALA A 39 -11.83 7.14 23.63
C ALA A 39 -11.58 7.95 24.91
N SER A 40 -11.93 7.36 26.06
CA SER A 40 -11.49 7.85 27.36
C SER A 40 -9.96 7.83 27.47
N ALA A 41 -9.39 8.58 28.41
CA ALA A 41 -7.94 8.59 28.62
C ALA A 41 -7.37 7.19 28.90
N GLU A 42 -8.08 6.40 29.71
CA GLU A 42 -7.73 5.01 30.01
C GLU A 42 -7.82 4.11 28.78
N GLY A 43 -8.92 4.18 28.03
CA GLY A 43 -9.09 3.39 26.80
C GLY A 43 -8.06 3.74 25.73
N LEU A 44 -7.70 5.02 25.60
CA LEU A 44 -6.65 5.46 24.69
C LEU A 44 -5.27 4.94 25.10
N ALA A 45 -4.98 4.94 26.41
CA ALA A 45 -3.72 4.42 26.93
C ALA A 45 -3.60 2.91 26.68
N ASP A 46 -4.64 2.13 26.99
CA ASP A 46 -4.66 0.68 26.76
C ASP A 46 -4.55 0.34 25.27
N ALA A 47 -5.31 1.02 24.41
CA ALA A 47 -5.26 0.80 22.98
C ALA A 47 -3.88 1.11 22.38
N LYS A 48 -3.20 2.17 22.85
CA LYS A 48 -1.82 2.46 22.44
C LYS A 48 -0.81 1.45 22.96
N ALA A 49 -1.03 0.89 24.15
CA ALA A 49 -0.11 -0.08 24.76
C ALA A 49 -0.26 -1.49 24.18
N LYS A 50 -1.48 -1.91 23.80
CA LYS A 50 -1.77 -3.31 23.43
C LYS A 50 -2.32 -3.47 22.01
N LEU A 51 -3.38 -2.73 21.68
CA LEU A 51 -4.10 -2.90 20.42
C LEU A 51 -3.27 -2.45 19.21
N ALA A 52 -2.73 -1.23 19.26
CA ALA A 52 -1.97 -0.66 18.15
C ALA A 52 -0.68 -1.45 17.84
N PRO A 53 0.15 -1.85 18.83
CA PRO A 53 1.32 -2.71 18.56
C PRO A 53 0.95 -4.06 17.94
N SER A 54 -0.15 -4.68 18.39
CA SER A 54 -0.65 -5.95 17.84
C SER A 54 -1.10 -5.79 16.38
N ALA A 55 -1.91 -4.78 16.08
CA ALA A 55 -2.32 -4.48 14.71
C ALA A 55 -1.11 -4.17 13.80
N LEU A 56 -0.10 -3.45 14.32
CA LEU A 56 1.12 -3.12 13.57
C LEU A 56 1.98 -4.36 13.27
N TRP A 57 1.94 -5.39 14.12
CA TRP A 57 2.60 -6.67 13.86
C TRP A 57 1.98 -7.35 12.63
N TRP A 58 0.66 -7.50 12.60
CA TRP A 58 -0.06 -8.08 11.46
C TRP A 58 0.13 -7.26 10.19
N PHE A 59 0.10 -5.94 10.30
CA PHE A 59 0.32 -5.03 9.18
C PHE A 59 1.68 -5.22 8.51
N ARG A 60 2.78 -5.25 9.28
CA ARG A 60 4.13 -5.36 8.71
C ARG A 60 4.43 -6.72 8.12
N TRP A 61 3.99 -7.80 8.78
CA TRP A 61 4.23 -9.15 8.30
C TRP A 61 3.29 -9.53 7.17
N GLY A 62 2.04 -9.05 7.19
CA GLY A 62 1.16 -9.08 6.02
C GLY A 62 1.85 -8.44 4.82
N ALA A 63 2.38 -7.22 4.96
CA ALA A 63 3.11 -6.54 3.89
C ALA A 63 4.31 -7.34 3.37
N MET A 64 5.13 -7.88 4.29
CA MET A 64 6.32 -8.65 3.93
C MET A 64 5.96 -9.91 3.13
N PHE A 65 4.99 -10.69 3.61
CA PHE A 65 4.62 -11.93 2.94
C PHE A 65 3.84 -11.70 1.64
N THR A 66 3.03 -10.63 1.55
CA THR A 66 2.46 -10.19 0.26
C THR A 66 3.57 -9.83 -0.72
N PHE A 67 4.59 -9.10 -0.28
CA PHE A 67 5.70 -8.71 -1.16
C PHE A 67 6.48 -9.93 -1.66
N ILE A 68 6.89 -10.85 -0.77
CA ILE A 68 7.63 -12.07 -1.12
C ILE A 68 6.83 -12.93 -2.11
N THR A 69 5.56 -13.21 -1.80
CA THR A 69 4.70 -13.99 -2.70
C THR A 69 4.45 -13.26 -4.02
N GLY A 70 4.36 -11.92 -3.99
CA GLY A 70 4.23 -11.08 -5.17
C GLY A 70 5.44 -11.16 -6.10
N LEU A 71 6.66 -11.25 -5.57
CA LEU A 71 7.87 -11.45 -6.38
C LEU A 71 7.83 -12.78 -7.15
N LEU A 72 7.34 -13.85 -6.53
CA LEU A 72 7.17 -15.15 -7.19
C LEU A 72 6.13 -15.08 -8.32
N LEU A 73 5.04 -14.35 -8.09
CA LEU A 73 4.01 -14.14 -9.12
C LEU A 73 4.50 -13.26 -10.26
N LEU A 74 5.25 -12.21 -9.95
CA LEU A 74 5.85 -11.30 -10.93
C LEU A 74 6.81 -12.05 -11.86
N GLU A 75 7.65 -12.92 -11.30
CA GLU A 75 8.54 -13.79 -12.06
C GLU A 75 7.75 -14.67 -13.06
N GLY A 76 6.60 -15.20 -12.63
CA GLY A 76 5.68 -15.93 -13.50
C GLY A 76 5.09 -15.07 -14.62
N VAL A 77 4.61 -13.87 -14.31
CA VAL A 77 4.10 -12.91 -15.30
C VAL A 77 5.16 -12.56 -16.34
N MET A 78 6.41 -12.34 -15.91
CA MET A 78 7.53 -12.06 -16.80
C MET A 78 7.86 -13.25 -17.71
N ARG A 79 7.93 -14.47 -17.17
CA ARG A 79 8.19 -15.68 -17.96
C ARG A 79 7.11 -15.99 -19.00
N MET A 80 5.86 -15.67 -18.70
CA MET A 80 4.74 -15.84 -19.62
C MET A 80 4.56 -14.67 -20.60
N ASN A 81 5.47 -13.69 -20.58
CA ASN A 81 5.38 -12.48 -21.38
C ASN A 81 4.02 -11.74 -21.22
N GLN A 82 3.52 -11.68 -19.98
CA GLN A 82 2.24 -11.05 -19.63
C GLN A 82 2.43 -9.69 -18.94
N MET A 83 3.63 -9.11 -19.01
CA MET A 83 3.87 -7.77 -18.48
C MET A 83 3.13 -6.72 -19.29
N ASN A 84 2.51 -5.76 -18.60
CA ASN A 84 1.85 -4.61 -19.21
C ASN A 84 2.01 -3.36 -18.32
N ASN A 85 1.67 -2.19 -18.84
CA ASN A 85 1.83 -0.92 -18.11
C ASN A 85 1.10 -0.88 -16.76
N TYR A 86 -0.05 -1.55 -16.63
CA TYR A 86 -0.83 -1.61 -15.39
C TYR A 86 -0.14 -2.42 -14.30
N ILE A 87 0.42 -3.58 -14.66
CA ILE A 87 1.22 -4.40 -13.76
C ILE A 87 2.45 -3.62 -13.31
N VAL A 88 3.11 -2.88 -14.21
CA VAL A 88 4.27 -2.05 -13.85
C VAL A 88 3.91 -1.03 -12.77
N ILE A 89 2.87 -0.23 -12.98
CA ILE A 89 2.48 0.77 -11.97
C ILE A 89 2.02 0.11 -10.66
N GLY A 90 1.33 -1.04 -10.75
CA GLY A 90 0.91 -1.83 -9.59
C GLY A 90 2.10 -2.30 -8.77
N VAL A 91 3.09 -2.92 -9.41
CA VAL A 91 4.33 -3.39 -8.77
C VAL A 91 5.11 -2.24 -8.14
N VAL A 92 5.25 -1.11 -8.84
CA VAL A 92 5.95 0.07 -8.31
C VAL A 92 5.26 0.59 -7.05
N MET A 93 3.95 0.83 -7.10
CA MET A 93 3.19 1.30 -5.93
C MET A 93 3.24 0.29 -4.78
N GLY A 94 3.02 -1.01 -5.05
CA GLY A 94 3.08 -2.07 -4.04
C GLY A 94 4.46 -2.15 -3.37
N THR A 95 5.53 -1.98 -4.13
CA THR A 95 6.91 -1.96 -3.62
C THR A 95 7.15 -0.75 -2.72
N LEU A 96 6.79 0.45 -3.18
CA LEU A 96 6.89 1.68 -2.39
C LEU A 96 6.07 1.60 -1.10
N MET A 97 4.85 1.05 -1.19
CA MET A 97 4.00 0.85 -0.03
C MET A 97 4.63 -0.11 0.98
N ALA A 98 5.18 -1.25 0.54
CA ALA A 98 5.86 -2.20 1.42
C ALA A 98 7.11 -1.59 2.07
N ALA A 99 7.89 -0.84 1.28
CA ALA A 99 9.02 -0.04 1.74
C ALA A 99 8.60 0.95 2.84
N ASN A 100 7.51 1.70 2.64
CA ASN A 100 6.96 2.62 3.64
C ASN A 100 6.58 1.92 4.93
N VAL A 101 5.99 0.73 4.87
CA VAL A 101 5.65 -0.04 6.08
C VAL A 101 6.89 -0.32 6.93
N TRP A 102 7.94 -0.85 6.32
CA TRP A 102 9.11 -1.33 7.06
C TRP A 102 10.13 -0.25 7.39
N MET A 103 10.33 0.73 6.50
CA MET A 103 11.37 1.74 6.63
C MET A 103 10.89 3.06 7.25
N VAL A 104 9.58 3.34 7.19
CA VAL A 104 9.02 4.63 7.65
C VAL A 104 8.01 4.44 8.76
N ILE A 105 6.91 3.74 8.48
CA ILE A 105 5.77 3.60 9.40
C ILE A 105 6.19 2.85 10.65
N TRP A 106 6.79 1.66 10.52
CA TRP A 106 7.17 0.86 11.69
C TRP A 106 8.20 1.55 12.60
N PRO A 107 9.34 2.08 12.10
CA PRO A 107 10.30 2.81 12.94
C PRO A 107 9.67 4.03 13.63
N ALA A 108 8.85 4.81 12.93
CA ALA A 108 8.20 5.98 13.50
C ALA A 108 7.11 5.61 14.53
N GLN A 109 6.35 4.53 14.29
CA GLN A 109 5.34 4.04 15.24
C GLN A 109 5.97 3.52 16.53
N LYS A 110 7.16 2.89 16.48
CA LYS A 110 7.89 2.51 17.70
C LYS A 110 8.12 3.71 18.62
N ILE A 111 8.52 4.85 18.06
CA ILE A 111 8.75 6.09 18.81
C ILE A 111 7.41 6.67 19.28
N ALA A 112 6.44 6.81 18.37
CA ALA A 112 5.14 7.43 18.66
C ALA A 112 4.36 6.70 19.76
N LEU A 113 4.48 5.36 19.83
CA LEU A 113 3.86 4.52 20.84
C LEU A 113 4.71 4.34 22.10
N GLY A 114 5.95 4.85 22.13
CA GLY A 114 6.87 4.69 23.26
C GLY A 114 7.38 3.27 23.45
N LEU A 115 7.45 2.46 22.38
CA LEU A 115 8.05 1.13 22.39
C LEU A 115 9.59 1.18 22.42
N VAL A 116 10.15 2.36 22.14
CA VAL A 116 11.58 2.67 22.28
C VAL A 116 11.72 3.95 23.10
N GLU A 117 12.82 4.05 23.83
CA GLU A 117 13.14 5.26 24.60
C GLU A 117 13.62 6.39 23.69
N GLY A 118 13.27 7.62 24.05
CA GLY A 118 13.67 8.83 23.34
C GLY A 118 12.87 9.13 22.06
N GLY A 119 13.18 10.29 21.46
CA GLY A 119 12.54 10.78 20.24
C GLY A 119 11.27 11.60 20.46
N ASP A 120 10.95 12.46 19.49
CA ASP A 120 9.73 13.26 19.48
C ASP A 120 8.54 12.39 19.03
N LYS A 121 7.69 12.02 19.99
CA LYS A 121 6.50 11.19 19.75
C LYS A 121 5.51 11.85 18.79
N ALA A 122 5.35 13.17 18.85
CA ALA A 122 4.39 13.89 18.02
C ALA A 122 4.88 13.94 16.56
N ALA A 123 6.14 14.29 16.35
CA ALA A 123 6.75 14.30 15.02
C ALA A 123 6.79 12.90 14.41
N ALA A 124 7.13 11.87 15.19
CA ALA A 124 7.13 10.48 14.73
C ALA A 124 5.71 10.01 14.36
N GLY A 125 4.70 10.34 15.17
CA GLY A 125 3.30 10.04 14.86
C GLY A 125 2.83 10.71 13.57
N ALA A 126 3.19 11.98 13.36
CA ALA A 126 2.86 12.71 12.14
C ALA A 126 3.53 12.09 10.90
N LYS A 127 4.82 11.72 11.01
CA LYS A 127 5.58 11.05 9.94
C LYS A 127 4.96 9.69 9.57
N ALA A 128 4.64 8.87 10.57
CA ALA A 128 3.99 7.58 10.35
C ALA A 128 2.61 7.74 9.68
N LEU A 129 1.84 8.74 10.11
CA LEU A 129 0.51 8.99 9.55
C LEU A 129 0.58 9.48 8.11
N LEU A 130 1.51 10.38 7.77
CA LEU A 130 1.68 10.85 6.39
C LEU A 130 1.99 9.67 5.44
N ALA A 131 2.98 8.84 5.78
CA ALA A 131 3.33 7.66 4.99
C ALA A 131 2.15 6.65 4.91
N SER A 132 1.41 6.46 6.00
CA SER A 132 0.23 5.59 6.00
C SER A 132 -0.92 6.12 5.13
N ARG A 133 -1.11 7.45 5.07
CA ARG A 133 -2.06 8.10 4.16
C ARG A 133 -1.63 7.98 2.71
N THR A 134 -0.33 8.12 2.41
CA THR A 134 0.20 7.87 1.06
C THR A 134 0.02 6.41 0.64
N ASN A 135 0.24 5.44 1.53
CA ASN A 135 -0.08 4.04 1.23
C ASN A 135 -1.58 3.83 0.95
N THR A 136 -2.47 4.54 1.66
CA THR A 136 -3.92 4.48 1.41
C THR A 136 -4.30 5.16 0.09
N LEU A 137 -3.61 6.24 -0.29
CA LEU A 137 -3.76 6.88 -1.60
C LEU A 137 -3.38 5.92 -2.72
N PHE A 138 -2.32 5.14 -2.55
CA PHE A 138 -1.85 4.18 -3.55
C PHE A 138 -2.63 2.86 -3.57
N SER A 139 -3.38 2.51 -2.52
CA SER A 139 -3.97 1.16 -2.43
C SER A 139 -4.98 0.83 -3.53
N ALA A 140 -5.87 1.76 -3.90
CA ALA A 140 -6.84 1.54 -4.98
C ALA A 140 -6.19 1.45 -6.37
N PRO A 141 -5.34 2.40 -6.80
CA PRO A 141 -4.70 2.30 -8.13
C PRO A 141 -3.73 1.11 -8.21
N MET A 142 -3.04 0.79 -7.11
CA MET A 142 -2.20 -0.41 -7.04
C MET A 142 -3.02 -1.67 -7.26
N LEU A 143 -4.13 -1.83 -6.52
CA LEU A 143 -5.00 -2.99 -6.67
C LEU A 143 -5.57 -3.08 -8.09
N PHE A 144 -6.03 -1.95 -8.65
CA PHE A 144 -6.53 -1.90 -10.02
C PHE A 144 -5.46 -2.34 -11.03
N GLY A 145 -4.23 -1.85 -10.90
CA GLY A 145 -3.11 -2.22 -11.75
C GLY A 145 -2.73 -3.70 -11.65
N MET A 146 -2.77 -4.27 -10.45
CA MET A 146 -2.47 -5.69 -10.21
C MET A 146 -3.56 -6.63 -10.77
N LEU A 147 -4.82 -6.20 -10.80
CA LEU A 147 -5.92 -6.97 -11.39
C LEU A 147 -5.84 -7.06 -12.92
N ALA A 148 -5.08 -6.17 -13.56
CA ALA A 148 -4.87 -6.14 -15.00
C ALA A 148 -3.99 -7.30 -15.55
N GLY A 149 -3.55 -8.22 -14.68
CA GLY A 149 -2.89 -9.47 -15.05
C GLY A 149 -3.79 -10.46 -15.83
N PRO A 150 -3.35 -11.71 -16.03
CA PRO A 150 -4.04 -12.71 -16.85
C PRO A 150 -5.32 -13.28 -16.20
N HIS A 151 -6.00 -12.49 -15.38
CA HIS A 151 -7.29 -12.82 -14.76
C HIS A 151 -8.46 -12.67 -15.74
N TYR A 152 -8.23 -12.06 -16.90
CA TYR A 152 -9.20 -11.86 -17.98
C TYR A 152 -9.03 -12.90 -19.10
N ALA A 153 -10.15 -13.47 -19.56
CA ALA A 153 -10.17 -14.43 -20.65
C ALA A 153 -9.68 -13.76 -21.96
N GLY A 154 -8.58 -14.27 -22.53
CA GLY A 154 -8.03 -13.78 -23.81
C GLY A 154 -6.82 -12.85 -23.75
N HIS A 155 -5.98 -12.88 -22.71
CA HIS A 155 -4.65 -12.21 -22.60
C HIS A 155 -4.57 -10.85 -21.87
N GLY A 156 -5.25 -10.71 -20.73
CA GLY A 156 -5.02 -9.61 -19.78
C GLY A 156 -5.60 -8.25 -20.23
N TYR A 157 -5.71 -7.32 -19.28
CA TYR A 157 -6.13 -5.94 -19.55
C TYR A 157 -4.90 -5.03 -19.50
N GLY A 158 -4.76 -4.11 -20.44
CA GLY A 158 -3.74 -3.06 -20.36
C GLY A 158 -2.99 -2.80 -21.66
N THR A 159 -2.09 -1.82 -21.60
CA THR A 159 -1.27 -1.38 -22.73
C THR A 159 0.14 -1.98 -22.68
N ALA A 160 0.77 -2.11 -23.85
CA ALA A 160 2.13 -2.62 -23.96
C ALA A 160 3.10 -1.82 -23.10
N VAL A 161 4.10 -2.50 -22.53
CA VAL A 161 5.08 -1.85 -21.64
C VAL A 161 5.81 -0.73 -22.40
N GLY A 162 5.74 0.50 -21.85
CA GLY A 162 6.41 1.68 -22.40
C GLY A 162 5.44 2.79 -22.82
N GLY A 163 5.99 3.76 -23.57
CA GLY A 163 5.25 4.93 -24.04
C GLY A 163 5.17 6.08 -23.03
N THR A 164 4.72 7.23 -23.52
CA THR A 164 4.62 8.48 -22.73
C THR A 164 3.66 8.31 -21.54
N GLY A 165 2.56 7.59 -21.72
CA GLY A 165 1.58 7.32 -20.66
C GLY A 165 2.18 6.65 -19.42
N LEU A 166 3.03 5.63 -19.61
CA LEU A 166 3.73 4.98 -18.50
C LEU A 166 4.70 5.95 -17.81
N ILE A 167 5.46 6.74 -18.57
CA ILE A 167 6.40 7.71 -18.01
C ILE A 167 5.66 8.73 -17.14
N VAL A 168 4.55 9.29 -17.63
CA VAL A 168 3.71 10.22 -16.88
C VAL A 168 3.19 9.58 -15.60
N ALA A 169 2.67 8.35 -15.68
CA ALA A 169 2.17 7.62 -14.51
C ALA A 169 3.27 7.42 -13.45
N LEU A 170 4.47 7.01 -13.86
CA LEU A 170 5.59 6.79 -12.94
C LEU A 170 6.07 8.10 -12.30
N VAL A 171 6.12 9.20 -13.05
CA VAL A 171 6.47 10.52 -12.51
C VAL A 171 5.46 10.96 -11.44
N ILE A 172 4.16 10.76 -11.69
CA ILE A 172 3.10 11.06 -10.71
C ILE A 172 3.29 10.23 -9.44
N ILE A 173 3.50 8.91 -9.58
CA ILE A 173 3.70 8.01 -8.44
C ILE A 173 4.91 8.43 -7.60
N VAL A 174 6.06 8.69 -8.24
CA VAL A 174 7.28 9.11 -7.56
C VAL A 174 7.11 10.47 -6.88
N ALA A 175 6.47 11.44 -7.54
CA ALA A 175 6.22 12.75 -6.94
C ALA A 175 5.33 12.65 -5.68
N LEU A 176 4.28 11.83 -5.73
CA LEU A 176 3.40 11.57 -4.59
C LEU A 176 4.12 10.85 -3.45
N GLU A 177 5.00 9.90 -3.77
CA GLU A 177 5.83 9.22 -2.78
C GLU A 177 6.81 10.18 -2.10
N ILE A 178 7.48 11.05 -2.87
CA ILE A 178 8.35 12.10 -2.31
C ILE A 178 7.57 12.98 -1.32
N ASN A 179 6.33 13.38 -1.67
CA ASN A 179 5.45 14.08 -0.73
C ASN A 179 5.10 13.21 0.48
N GLY A 180 4.86 11.90 0.31
CA GLY A 180 4.61 10.97 1.41
C GLY A 180 5.76 10.84 2.43
N LEU A 181 6.99 11.15 2.01
CA LEU A 181 8.16 11.08 2.88
C LEU A 181 8.48 12.39 3.62
N LYS A 182 8.16 13.55 3.03
CA LYS A 182 8.63 14.87 3.53
C LYS A 182 7.60 16.00 3.46
N GLY A 183 6.46 15.77 2.85
CA GLY A 183 5.49 16.80 2.51
C GLY A 183 4.34 16.89 3.50
N LYS A 184 3.13 17.13 2.97
CA LYS A 184 1.90 17.35 3.76
C LYS A 184 0.78 16.45 3.26
N GLN A 185 -0.19 16.16 4.14
CA GLN A 185 -1.33 15.30 3.81
C GLN A 185 -2.29 15.93 2.80
N GLY A 186 -2.43 17.26 2.82
CA GLY A 186 -3.38 17.98 1.97
C GLY A 186 -4.79 17.40 2.09
N PRO A 187 -5.44 16.99 0.98
CA PRO A 187 -6.80 16.44 1.01
C PRO A 187 -6.89 15.12 1.79
N MET A 188 -5.78 14.39 1.97
CA MET A 188 -5.76 13.11 2.70
C MET A 188 -5.86 13.26 4.22
N THR A 189 -6.00 14.49 4.74
CA THR A 189 -6.18 14.74 6.18
C THR A 189 -7.45 14.09 6.72
N THR A 190 -8.48 13.94 5.88
CA THR A 190 -9.75 13.29 6.24
C THR A 190 -9.89 11.91 5.60
N VAL A 191 -10.76 11.07 6.19
CA VAL A 191 -11.07 9.73 5.67
C VAL A 191 -11.66 9.81 4.26
N ASN A 192 -12.71 10.61 4.08
CA ASN A 192 -13.34 10.81 2.78
C ASN A 192 -12.36 11.41 1.77
N GLY A 193 -11.49 12.33 2.21
CA GLY A 193 -10.51 12.95 1.36
C GLY A 193 -9.46 11.97 0.82
N VAL A 194 -8.93 11.06 1.64
CA VAL A 194 -7.98 10.05 1.15
C VAL A 194 -8.66 9.00 0.26
N ILE A 195 -9.90 8.59 0.57
CA ILE A 195 -10.66 7.66 -0.27
C ILE A 195 -10.93 8.28 -1.64
N GLY A 196 -11.46 9.50 -1.68
CA GLY A 196 -11.71 10.22 -2.92
C GLY A 196 -10.43 10.45 -3.72
N SER A 197 -9.32 10.81 -3.05
CA SER A 197 -8.03 11.00 -3.71
C SER A 197 -7.49 9.69 -4.31
N SER A 198 -7.66 8.56 -3.63
CA SER A 198 -7.23 7.22 -4.10
C SER A 198 -7.99 6.80 -5.36
N LEU A 199 -9.31 7.02 -5.38
CA LEU A 199 -10.15 6.76 -6.56
C LEU A 199 -9.85 7.72 -7.71
N ALA A 200 -9.67 9.01 -7.42
CA ALA A 200 -9.29 10.00 -8.42
C ALA A 200 -7.92 9.68 -9.03
N LEU A 201 -6.92 9.31 -8.21
CA LEU A 201 -5.61 8.88 -8.68
C LEU A 201 -5.73 7.63 -9.57
N THR A 202 -6.61 6.69 -9.23
CA THR A 202 -6.91 5.53 -10.08
C THR A 202 -7.38 5.96 -11.47
N ALA A 203 -8.37 6.85 -11.55
CA ALA A 203 -8.86 7.36 -12.83
C ALA A 203 -7.79 8.12 -13.62
N ILE A 204 -6.97 8.95 -12.95
CA ILE A 204 -5.87 9.70 -13.57
C ILE A 204 -4.83 8.76 -14.17
N LEU A 205 -4.38 7.75 -13.42
CA LEU A 205 -3.38 6.80 -13.91
C LEU A 205 -3.92 5.93 -15.04
N VAL A 206 -5.17 5.45 -14.92
CA VAL A 206 -5.85 4.72 -16.00
C VAL A 206 -5.95 5.59 -17.26
N GLY A 207 -6.35 6.86 -17.12
CA GLY A 207 -6.38 7.80 -18.23
C GLY A 207 -5.01 7.95 -18.88
N ALA A 208 -3.97 8.23 -18.09
CA ALA A 208 -2.60 8.38 -18.57
C ALA A 208 -2.10 7.14 -19.33
N LEU A 209 -2.42 5.94 -18.87
CA LEU A 209 -1.99 4.69 -19.52
C LEU A 209 -2.70 4.38 -20.85
N ASN A 210 -3.80 5.07 -21.16
CA ASN A 210 -4.56 4.89 -22.40
C ASN A 210 -4.47 6.11 -23.35
N LEU A 211 -3.78 7.18 -22.95
CA LEU A 211 -3.45 8.27 -23.85
C LEU A 211 -2.28 7.80 -24.73
N VAL A 212 -2.57 7.58 -26.02
CA VAL A 212 -1.62 7.22 -27.08
C VAL A 212 -0.70 8.40 -27.38
#